data_AF-A0A0D0IJW1-F1
#
_entry.id   AF-A0A0D0IJW1-F1
#
_cell.length_a   1.000
_cell.length_b   1.000
_cell.length_c   1.000
_cell.angle_alpha   90.00
_cell.angle_beta   90.00
_cell.angle_gamma   90.00
#
_symmetry.space_group_name_H-M   'P 1'
#
loop_
_entity.id
_entity.type
_entity.pdbx_description
1 polymer ?
#
loop_
_entity_poly.entity_id
_entity_poly.type
_entity_poly.pdbx_seq_one_letter_code
_entity_poly.pdbx_strand_id
1 'polypeptide(L)'
;MSTPHRSKERTLSASAAEKIVIDDNVCDSQQQGLAAQASTLAGAVGPASASLGSAAFGVMNGLLVGPMNSLASRTGELASTASAFASRMSEGVGAARATFAEVEEAAVAAFDGTEVGE
;
A
#
# COMPACT_ATOMS: atom_id res chain seq x y z
N MET A 1 -13.93 -55.52 -34.58
CA MET A 1 -13.66 -55.16 -33.16
C MET A 1 -13.01 -53.78 -33.14
N SER A 2 -13.67 -52.85 -32.44
CA SER A 2 -13.29 -51.50 -31.97
C SER A 2 -12.26 -50.64 -32.72
N THR A 3 -12.74 -49.51 -33.25
CA THR A 3 -12.21 -48.16 -32.96
C THR A 3 -13.20 -47.48 -31.99
N PRO A 4 -12.91 -46.38 -31.25
CA PRO A 4 -11.90 -45.34 -31.50
C PRO A 4 -11.27 -44.71 -30.22
N HIS A 5 -10.67 -43.51 -30.36
CA HIS A 5 -10.67 -42.37 -29.43
C HIS A 5 -9.32 -41.85 -28.87
N ARG A 6 -8.66 -41.02 -29.69
CA ARG A 6 -8.20 -39.64 -29.43
C ARG A 6 -8.11 -39.19 -27.96
N SER A 7 -6.91 -38.81 -27.53
CA SER A 7 -6.60 -37.60 -26.74
C SER A 7 -5.08 -37.41 -26.77
N LYS A 8 -4.54 -36.53 -27.62
CA LYS A 8 -4.16 -35.17 -27.19
C LYS A 8 -3.88 -35.14 -25.69
N GLU A 9 -2.72 -35.65 -25.30
CA GLU A 9 -2.10 -35.30 -24.03
C GLU A 9 -2.16 -33.78 -23.93
N ARG A 10 -3.04 -33.33 -23.03
CA ARG A 10 -3.23 -31.94 -22.70
C ARG A 10 -1.91 -31.50 -22.08
N THR A 11 -1.04 -30.89 -22.88
CA THR A 11 -0.07 -29.89 -22.43
C THR A 11 -0.80 -28.65 -21.91
N LEU A 12 -1.78 -28.83 -21.02
CA LEU A 12 -2.45 -27.82 -20.22
C LEU A 12 -1.99 -28.06 -18.79
N SER A 13 -0.78 -27.62 -18.45
CA SER A 13 -0.48 -27.39 -17.02
C SER A 13 0.67 -26.42 -16.78
N ALA A 14 1.53 -26.13 -17.76
CA ALA A 14 2.61 -25.16 -17.54
C ALA A 14 2.18 -23.68 -17.69
N SER A 15 1.00 -23.40 -18.26
CA SER A 15 0.54 -22.03 -18.58
C SER A 15 -0.60 -21.50 -17.70
N ALA A 16 -1.35 -22.36 -17.01
CA ALA A 16 -2.46 -21.93 -16.14
C ALA A 16 -2.01 -21.68 -14.69
N ALA A 17 -0.89 -22.28 -14.29
CA ALA A 17 -0.19 -22.01 -13.04
C ALA A 17 0.96 -21.02 -13.28
N GLU A 18 0.70 -19.96 -14.05
CA GLU A 18 1.55 -18.77 -14.04
C GLU A 18 1.40 -18.18 -12.64
N LYS A 19 2.23 -18.71 -11.73
CA LYS A 19 2.26 -18.44 -10.30
C LYS A 19 2.20 -16.93 -10.14
N ILE A 20 1.06 -16.39 -9.72
CA ILE A 20 0.99 -15.01 -9.22
C ILE A 20 1.78 -15.05 -7.92
N VAL A 21 3.11 -15.00 -8.04
CA VAL A 21 4.00 -14.83 -6.90
C VAL A 21 3.81 -13.38 -6.52
N ILE A 22 2.88 -13.14 -5.61
CA ILE A 22 2.99 -11.98 -4.74
C ILE A 22 4.34 -12.16 -4.05
N ASP A 23 5.28 -11.27 -4.35
CA ASP A 23 6.50 -11.20 -3.54
C ASP A 23 6.07 -10.61 -2.21
N ASP A 24 5.71 -11.49 -1.28
CA ASP A 24 5.20 -11.17 0.04
C ASP A 24 6.14 -10.20 0.76
N ASN A 25 7.45 -10.34 0.53
CA ASN A 25 8.46 -9.44 1.08
C ASN A 25 8.37 -8.02 0.49
N VAL A 26 8.04 -7.89 -0.80
CA VAL A 26 7.85 -6.59 -1.45
C VAL A 26 6.60 -5.92 -0.91
N CYS A 27 5.48 -6.65 -0.81
CA CYS A 27 4.24 -6.11 -0.23
C CYS A 27 4.42 -5.70 1.23
N ASP A 28 5.06 -6.54 2.04
CA ASP A 28 5.34 -6.27 3.45
C ASP A 28 6.29 -5.07 3.61
N SER A 29 7.37 -5.01 2.81
CA SER A 29 8.29 -3.87 2.79
C SER A 29 7.59 -2.57 2.39
N GLN A 30 6.72 -2.62 1.37
CA GLN A 30 5.98 -1.45 0.91
C GLN A 30 4.95 -0.98 1.93
N GLN A 31 4.23 -1.91 2.57
CA GLN A 31 3.30 -1.62 3.66
C GLN A 31 4.02 -0.94 4.84
N GLN A 32 5.13 -1.53 5.31
CA GLN A 32 5.94 -0.96 6.39
C GLN A 32 6.50 0.41 6.03
N GLY A 33 7.00 0.57 4.80
CA GLY A 33 7.51 1.85 4.30
C GLY A 33 6.44 2.93 4.28
N LEU A 34 5.25 2.62 3.78
CA LEU A 34 4.11 3.55 3.75
C LEU A 34 3.65 3.93 5.15
N ALA A 35 3.56 2.96 6.08
CA ALA A 35 3.23 3.23 7.47
C ALA A 35 4.26 4.13 8.17
N ALA A 36 5.55 3.90 7.93
CA ALA A 36 6.63 4.72 8.48
C ALA A 36 6.60 6.16 7.94
N GLN A 37 6.34 6.34 6.64
CA GLN A 37 6.20 7.66 6.04
C GLN A 37 4.95 8.39 6.53
N ALA A 38 3.83 7.67 6.68
CA ALA A 38 2.60 8.23 7.24
C ALA A 38 2.84 8.77 8.66
N SER A 39 3.54 8.01 9.50
CA SER A 39 3.93 8.42 10.86
C SER A 39 4.85 9.64 10.85
N THR A 40 5.86 9.66 9.97
CA THR A 40 6.80 10.79 9.82
C THR A 40 6.06 12.07 9.44
N LEU A 41 5.16 11.99 8.46
CA LEU A 41 4.35 13.12 8.01
C LEU A 41 3.40 13.61 9.11
N ALA A 42 2.74 12.70 9.84
CA ALA A 42 1.89 13.06 10.97
C ALA A 42 2.67 13.82 12.06
N GLY A 43 3.88 13.36 12.38
CA GLY A 43 4.77 14.04 13.32
C GLY A 43 5.21 15.44 12.87
N ALA A 44 5.29 15.67 11.55
CA ALA A 44 5.67 16.96 10.98
C ALA A 44 4.53 17.99 10.96
N VAL A 45 3.26 17.58 11.07
CA VAL A 45 2.10 18.50 11.03
C VAL A 45 2.18 19.58 12.11
N GLY A 46 2.42 19.18 13.36
CA GLY A 46 2.49 20.11 14.49
C GLY A 46 3.57 21.20 14.30
N PRO A 47 4.84 20.81 14.08
CA PRO A 47 5.92 21.75 13.79
C PRO A 47 5.66 22.63 12.55
N ALA A 48 5.12 22.06 11.47
CA ALA A 48 4.82 22.81 10.25
C ALA A 48 3.71 23.85 10.43
N SER A 49 2.77 23.61 11.34
CA SER A 49 1.63 24.49 11.62
C SER A 49 1.89 25.51 12.74
N ALA A 50 3.10 25.51 13.32
CA ALA A 50 3.42 26.35 14.46
C ALA A 50 3.35 27.83 14.08
N SER A 51 2.54 28.59 14.82
CA SER A 51 2.37 30.02 14.58
C SER A 51 3.60 30.82 15.01
N LEU A 52 4.09 31.68 14.12
CA LEU A 52 5.11 32.66 14.41
C LEU A 52 4.50 33.83 15.19
N GLY A 53 5.22 34.27 16.23
CA GLY A 53 4.85 35.45 17.01
C GLY A 53 4.94 36.75 16.20
N SER A 54 4.23 37.79 16.65
CA SER A 54 4.16 39.10 15.97
C SER A 54 5.51 39.80 15.79
N ALA A 55 6.52 39.44 16.58
CA ALA A 55 7.88 39.96 16.50
C ALA A 55 8.89 38.96 15.90
N ALA A 56 8.45 37.84 15.30
CA ALA A 56 9.34 36.77 14.83
C ALA A 56 10.39 37.24 13.79
N PHE A 57 10.08 38.29 13.03
CA PHE A 57 11.00 38.91 12.06
C PHE A 57 11.46 40.32 12.47
N GLY A 58 11.23 40.70 13.72
CA GLY A 58 11.39 42.06 14.23
C GLY A 58 10.22 42.98 13.86
N VAL A 59 10.02 44.05 14.64
CA VAL A 59 8.83 44.94 14.56
C VAL A 59 8.66 45.57 13.18
N MET A 60 9.75 45.96 12.51
CA MET A 60 9.69 46.58 11.18
C MET A 60 9.24 45.60 10.07
N ASN A 61 9.35 44.28 10.29
CA ASN A 61 8.97 43.25 9.33
C ASN A 61 7.71 42.48 9.76
N GLY A 62 6.94 42.99 10.73
CA GLY A 62 5.74 42.32 11.26
C GLY A 62 4.68 41.98 10.21
N LEU A 63 4.69 42.69 9.08
CA LEU A 63 3.82 42.44 7.91
C LEU A 63 4.01 41.04 7.31
N LEU A 64 5.18 40.42 7.48
CA LEU A 64 5.49 39.08 6.95
C LEU A 64 4.90 37.95 7.80
N VAL A 65 4.58 38.21 9.07
CA VAL A 65 4.12 37.18 10.02
C VAL A 65 2.82 36.53 9.55
N GLY A 66 1.85 37.33 9.07
CA GLY A 66 0.57 36.83 8.58
C GLY A 66 0.71 35.87 7.38
N PRO A 67 1.35 36.30 6.27
CA PRO A 67 1.63 35.43 5.13
C PRO A 67 2.42 34.16 5.50
N MET A 68 3.42 34.26 6.37
CA MET A 68 4.22 33.11 6.80
C MET A 68 3.40 32.12 7.63
N ASN A 69 2.53 32.60 8.53
CA ASN A 69 1.63 31.74 9.28
C ASN A 69 0.59 31.07 8.37
N SER A 70 0.11 31.76 7.35
CA SER A 70 -0.77 31.15 6.34
C SER A 70 -0.07 30.05 5.56
N LEU A 71 1.19 30.25 5.17
CA LEU A 71 1.99 29.22 4.50
C LEU A 71 2.22 28.02 5.42
N ALA A 72 2.62 28.27 6.68
CA ALA A 72 2.81 27.24 7.70
C ALA A 72 1.54 26.38 7.88
N SER A 73 0.37 27.00 8.03
CA SER A 73 -0.92 26.29 8.10
C SER A 73 -1.17 25.39 6.90
N ARG A 74 -0.96 25.91 5.68
CA ARG A 74 -1.14 25.13 4.44
C ARG A 74 -0.16 23.97 4.32
N THR A 75 1.09 24.15 4.76
CA THR A 75 2.07 23.07 4.80
C THR A 75 1.65 21.99 5.80
N GLY A 76 1.14 22.37 6.97
CA GLY A 76 0.56 21.44 7.94
C GLY A 76 -0.62 20.63 7.38
N GLU A 77 -1.55 21.30 6.70
CA GLU A 77 -2.70 20.66 6.03
C GLU A 77 -2.25 19.66 4.94
N LEU A 78 -1.25 20.04 4.14
CA LEU A 78 -0.68 19.16 3.12
C LEU A 78 0.00 17.94 3.73
N ALA A 79 0.80 18.12 4.79
CA ALA A 79 1.44 17.02 5.51
C ALA A 79 0.41 16.06 6.14
N SER A 80 -0.68 16.60 6.70
CA SER A 80 -1.79 15.82 7.25
C SER A 80 -2.48 14.99 6.15
N THR A 81 -2.76 15.60 5.00
CA THR A 81 -3.36 14.91 3.85
C THR A 81 -2.46 13.82 3.30
N ALA A 82 -1.16 14.11 3.17
CA ALA A 82 -0.16 13.15 2.71
C ALA A 82 -0.02 11.97 3.68
N SER A 83 -0.04 12.23 4.99
CA SER A 83 -0.05 11.18 6.02
C SER A 83 -1.27 10.26 5.87
N ALA A 84 -2.47 10.84 5.76
CA ALA A 84 -3.70 10.07 5.58
C ALA A 84 -3.70 9.23 4.30
N PHE A 85 -3.15 9.77 3.21
CA PHE A 85 -3.00 9.04 1.95
C PHE A 85 -2.02 7.87 2.08
N ALA A 86 -0.85 8.08 2.70
CA ALA A 86 0.13 7.03 2.94
C ALA A 86 -0.42 5.91 3.84
N SER A 87 -1.17 6.26 4.90
CA SER A 87 -1.87 5.28 5.75
C SER A 87 -2.86 4.44 4.95
N ARG A 88 -3.70 5.07 4.11
CA ARG A 88 -4.66 4.34 3.26
C ARG A 88 -3.97 3.43 2.25
N MET A 89 -2.86 3.85 1.68
CA MET A 89 -2.07 2.99 0.80
C MET A 89 -1.50 1.79 1.55
N SER A 90 -0.98 2.00 2.77
CA SER A 90 -0.50 0.92 3.63
C SER A 90 -1.62 -0.10 3.92
N GLU A 91 -2.80 0.38 4.30
CA GLU A 91 -3.98 -0.46 4.52
C GLU A 91 -4.39 -1.22 3.24
N GLY A 92 -4.39 -0.55 2.08
CA GLY A 92 -4.72 -1.16 0.80
C GLY A 92 -3.74 -2.25 0.38
N VAL A 93 -2.43 -2.05 0.60
CA VAL A 93 -1.41 -3.08 0.35
C VAL A 93 -1.62 -4.28 1.28
N GLY A 94 -1.87 -4.04 2.56
CA GLY A 94 -2.16 -5.11 3.52
C GLY A 94 -3.42 -5.91 3.16
N ALA A 95 -4.49 -5.23 2.74
CA ALA A 95 -5.72 -5.87 2.30
C ALA A 95 -5.52 -6.70 1.03
N ALA A 96 -4.82 -6.17 0.03
CA ALA A 96 -4.50 -6.89 -1.19
C ALA A 96 -3.70 -8.17 -0.89
N ARG A 97 -2.67 -8.05 -0.04
CA ARG A 97 -1.86 -9.19 0.42
C ARG A 97 -2.73 -10.27 1.08
N ALA A 98 -3.63 -9.90 1.97
CA ALA A 98 -4.53 -10.84 2.64
C ALA A 98 -5.44 -11.58 1.64
N THR A 99 -6.04 -10.85 0.69
CA THR A 99 -6.88 -11.46 -0.36
C THR A 99 -6.09 -12.43 -1.24
N PHE A 100 -4.84 -12.10 -1.59
CA PHE A 100 -4.02 -13.04 -2.36
C PHE A 100 -3.66 -14.30 -1.57
N ALA A 101 -3.35 -14.18 -0.28
CA ALA A 101 -3.09 -15.34 0.57
C ALA A 101 -4.31 -16.27 0.66
N GLU A 102 -5.51 -15.71 0.81
CA GLU A 102 -6.77 -16.48 0.80
C GLU A 102 -7.00 -17.21 -0.54
N VAL A 103 -6.69 -16.55 -1.67
CA VAL A 103 -6.81 -17.16 -3.01
C VAL A 103 -5.79 -18.27 -3.20
N GLU A 104 -4.55 -18.10 -2.73
CA GLU A 104 -3.50 -19.12 -2.79
C GLU A 104 -3.87 -20.35 -1.94
N GLU A 105 -4.35 -20.15 -0.71
CA GLU A 105 -4.82 -21.23 0.16
C GLU A 105 -5.99 -22.00 -0.46
N ALA A 106 -6.98 -21.29 -1.02
CA ALA A 106 -8.11 -21.91 -1.70
C ALA A 106 -7.68 -22.70 -2.95
N ALA A 107 -6.69 -22.20 -3.70
CA ALA A 107 -6.15 -22.89 -4.86
C ALA A 107 -5.41 -24.18 -4.44
N VAL A 108 -4.54 -24.12 -3.42
CA VAL A 108 -3.83 -25.30 -2.90
C VAL A 108 -4.82 -26.36 -2.42
N ALA A 109 -5.83 -25.97 -1.64
CA ALA A 109 -6.86 -26.89 -1.17
C ALA A 109 -7.64 -27.58 -2.30
N ALA A 110 -7.90 -26.86 -3.40
CA ALA A 110 -8.55 -27.44 -4.57
C ALA A 110 -7.66 -28.47 -5.28
N PHE A 111 -6.35 -28.22 -5.41
CA PHE A 111 -5.43 -29.17 -6.03
C PHE A 111 -5.20 -30.41 -5.17
N ASP A 112 -4.99 -30.26 -3.86
CA ASP A 112 -4.80 -31.39 -2.93
C ASP A 112 -6.07 -32.28 -2.83
N GLY A 113 -7.26 -31.68 -2.93
CA GLY A 113 -8.53 -32.41 -2.96
C GLY A 113 -8.77 -33.21 -4.25
N THR A 114 -7.97 -33.02 -5.30
CA THR A 114 -8.14 -33.69 -6.60
C THR A 114 -7.24 -34.94 -6.75
N GLU A 115 -6.25 -35.17 -5.88
CA GLU A 115 -5.32 -36.32 -5.98
C GLU A 115 -5.82 -37.63 -5.32
N VAL A 116 -6.97 -37.64 -4.64
CA VAL A 116 -7.54 -38.87 -4.04
C VAL A 116 -8.65 -39.43 -4.93
N GLY A 117 -8.28 -39.97 -6.08
CA GLY A 117 -9.27 -40.49 -7.03
C GLY A 117 -8.72 -41.19 -8.26
N GLU A 118 -7.77 -42.11 -8.10
CA GLU A 118 -7.53 -43.21 -9.05
C GLU A 118 -7.26 -44.53 -8.31
#